data_AF-A0A6L7PBJ0-F1
#
_entry.id   AF-A0A6L7PBJ0-F1
#
_cell.length_a   1.000
_cell.length_b   1.000
_cell.length_c   1.000
_cell.angle_alpha   90.00
_cell.angle_beta   90.00
_cell.angle_gamma   90.00
#
_symmetry.space_group_name_H-M   'P 1'
#
loop_
_entity.id
_entity.type
_entity.pdbx_description
1 polymer ?
#
loop_
_entity_poly.entity_id
_entity_poly.type
_entity_poly.pdbx_seq_one_letter_code
_entity_poly.pdbx_strand_id
1 'polypeptide(L)'
;MAGYIIRRLLWLPIILGIVSFATFSIARFGPGDPVSIAAGQLRDPDVLERVRAERGLDGTVVEQYLRWLVGDLYPGGSGSGAIRGDFGESFIQQGFSVNELIRSKMAISA
;
A
#
# COMPACT_ATOMS: atom_id res chain seq x y z
N MET A 1 9.77 -6.12 -35.61
CA MET A 1 8.62 -5.63 -34.82
C MET A 1 8.29 -6.51 -33.61
N ALA A 2 7.98 -7.81 -33.78
CA ALA A 2 7.59 -8.70 -32.67
C ALA A 2 8.63 -8.83 -31.54
N GLY A 3 9.93 -8.96 -31.87
CA GLY A 3 10.99 -9.01 -30.84
C GLY A 3 11.15 -7.73 -30.02
N TYR A 4 10.84 -6.56 -30.61
CA TYR A 4 10.82 -5.29 -29.88
C TYR A 4 9.62 -5.21 -28.92
N ILE A 5 8.45 -5.70 -29.35
CA ILE A 5 7.23 -5.77 -28.53
C ILE A 5 7.46 -6.72 -27.34
N ILE A 6 8.02 -7.91 -27.57
CA ILE A 6 8.34 -8.87 -26.49
C ILE A 6 9.33 -8.28 -25.50
N ARG A 7 10.41 -7.65 -25.98
CA ARG A 7 11.39 -6.99 -25.11
C ARG A 7 10.73 -5.89 -24.27
N ARG A 8 9.81 -5.12 -24.85
CA ARG A 8 9.09 -4.05 -24.14
C ARG A 8 8.08 -4.61 -23.13
N LEU A 9 7.40 -5.70 -23.45
CA LEU A 9 6.52 -6.41 -22.51
C LEU A 9 7.27 -6.98 -21.31
N LEU A 10 8.50 -7.46 -21.51
CA LEU A 10 9.35 -7.96 -20.42
C LEU A 10 9.90 -6.82 -19.54
N TRP A 11 10.20 -5.66 -20.13
CA TRP A 11 10.69 -4.50 -19.39
C TRP A 11 9.60 -3.75 -18.61
N LEU A 12 8.34 -3.80 -19.08
CA LEU A 12 7.20 -3.15 -18.45
C LEU A 12 7.01 -3.51 -16.96
N PRO A 13 6.89 -4.80 -16.57
CA PRO A 13 6.68 -5.17 -15.16
C PRO A 13 7.88 -4.82 -14.29
N ILE A 14 9.10 -4.84 -14.85
CA ILE A 14 10.33 -4.47 -14.13
C ILE A 14 10.28 -2.99 -13.76
N ILE A 15 10.01 -2.11 -14.73
CA ILE A 15 9.92 -0.67 -14.52
C ILE A 15 8.77 -0.35 -13.56
N LEU A 16 7.60 -0.96 -13.77
CA LEU A 16 6.45 -0.78 -12.88
C LEU A 16 6.78 -1.21 -11.45
N GLY A 17 7.42 -2.36 -11.26
CA GLY A 17 7.84 -2.85 -9.96
C GLY A 17 8.83 -1.94 -9.25
N ILE A 18 9.80 -1.36 -9.98
CA ILE A 18 10.74 -0.38 -9.42
C ILE A 18 10.02 0.89 -9.00
N VAL A 19 9.14 1.44 -9.85
CA VAL A 19 8.41 2.68 -9.57
C VAL A 19 7.43 2.49 -8.41
N SER A 20 6.72 1.37 -8.35
CA SER A 20 5.81 1.05 -7.24
C SER A 20 6.57 0.87 -5.94
N PHE A 21 7.70 0.15 -5.95
CA PHE A 21 8.53 -0.01 -4.76
C PHE A 21 9.13 1.32 -4.29
N ALA A 22 9.59 2.16 -5.21
CA ALA A 22 10.11 3.49 -4.87
C ALA A 22 9.00 4.37 -4.25
N THR A 23 7.82 4.42 -4.86
CA THR A 23 6.67 5.17 -4.34
C THR A 23 6.25 4.65 -2.95
N PHE A 24 6.17 3.33 -2.79
CA PHE A 24 5.87 2.69 -1.50
C PHE A 24 6.90 3.05 -0.43
N SER A 25 8.18 2.99 -0.79
CA SER A 25 9.28 3.34 0.12
C SER A 25 9.18 4.80 0.55
N ILE A 26 8.94 5.73 -0.38
CA ILE A 26 8.75 7.15 -0.06
C ILE A 26 7.55 7.34 0.88
N ALA A 27 6.44 6.63 0.64
CA ALA A 27 5.27 6.69 1.50
C ALA A 27 5.55 6.14 2.91
N ARG A 28 6.34 5.06 3.03
CA ARG A 28 6.69 4.44 4.32
C ARG A 28 7.73 5.24 5.11
N PHE A 29 8.73 5.80 4.42
CA PHE A 29 9.79 6.63 5.00
C PHE A 29 9.43 8.12 5.07
N GLY A 30 8.25 8.50 4.58
CA GLY A 30 7.74 9.86 4.71
C GLY A 30 7.62 10.29 6.17
N PRO A 31 7.52 11.60 6.45
CA PRO A 31 7.45 12.10 7.82
C PRO A 31 6.16 11.64 8.51
N GLY A 32 6.31 10.77 9.50
CA GLY A 32 5.26 10.29 10.40
C GLY A 32 4.95 8.80 10.20
N ASP A 33 5.05 8.02 11.28
CA ASP A 33 4.66 6.60 11.27
C ASP A 33 3.15 6.49 10.98
N PRO A 34 2.68 5.74 9.97
CA PRO A 34 1.27 5.62 9.63
C PRO A 34 0.38 5.30 10.82
N VAL A 35 0.87 4.52 11.78
CA VAL A 35 0.14 4.22 13.03
C VAL A 35 0.10 5.44 13.96
N SER A 36 1.20 6.19 14.07
CA SER A 36 1.23 7.44 14.84
C SER A 36 0.34 8.55 14.23
N ILE A 37 0.21 8.59 12.90
CA ILE A 37 -0.69 9.52 12.20
C ILE A 37 -2.14 9.08 12.42
N ALA A 38 -2.42 7.78 12.28
CA ALA A 38 -3.76 7.21 12.45
C ALA A 38 -4.28 7.35 13.90
N ALA A 39 -3.40 7.20 14.91
CA ALA A 39 -3.77 7.26 16.32
C ALA A 39 -3.96 8.69 16.86
N GLY A 40 -3.49 9.71 16.15
CA GLY A 40 -3.65 11.11 16.53
C GLY A 40 -3.08 11.43 17.91
N GLN A 41 -3.92 11.92 18.83
CA GLN A 41 -3.52 12.32 20.19
C GLN A 41 -3.52 11.17 21.21
N LEU A 42 -4.18 10.03 20.92
CA LEU A 42 -4.16 8.86 21.81
C LEU A 42 -2.91 8.02 21.54
N ARG A 43 -1.79 8.45 22.14
CA ARG A 43 -0.48 7.78 22.05
C ARG A 43 -0.25 6.84 23.22
N ASP A 44 -1.12 5.84 23.39
CA ASP A 44 -0.75 4.72 24.26
C ASP A 44 0.24 3.82 23.49
N PRO A 45 1.52 3.75 23.91
CA PRO A 45 2.55 3.02 23.16
C PRO A 45 2.22 1.52 23.02
N ASP A 46 1.55 0.93 24.00
CA ASP A 46 1.19 -0.49 23.98
C ASP A 46 0.09 -0.77 22.96
N VAL A 47 -0.86 0.15 22.79
CA VAL A 47 -1.92 0.05 21.79
C VAL A 47 -1.36 0.27 20.39
N LEU A 48 -0.45 1.22 20.23
CA LEU A 48 0.23 1.49 18.95
C LEU A 48 1.03 0.27 18.46
N GLU A 49 1.73 -0.42 19.35
CA GLU A 49 2.52 -1.61 18.98
C GLU A 49 1.63 -2.79 18.60
N ARG A 50 0.51 -3.00 19.32
CA ARG A 50 -0.51 -3.99 18.95
C ARG A 50 -1.12 -3.71 17.58
N VAL A 51 -1.49 -2.46 17.31
CA VAL A 51 -2.05 -2.05 16.00
C VAL A 51 -1.02 -2.22 14.89
N ARG A 52 0.27 -1.94 15.14
CA ARG A 52 1.35 -2.21 14.18
C ARG A 52 1.43 -3.69 13.83
N ALA A 53 1.40 -4.57 14.84
CA ALA A 53 1.46 -6.01 14.64
C ALA A 53 0.20 -6.54 13.90
N GLU A 54 -0.99 -6.10 14.30
CA GLU A 54 -2.26 -6.50 13.65
C GLU A 54 -2.32 -6.07 12.17
N ARG A 55 -1.74 -4.90 11.84
CA ARG A 55 -1.69 -4.39 10.46
C ARG A 55 -0.48 -4.90 9.68
N GLY A 56 0.37 -5.76 10.26
CA GLY A 56 1.58 -6.29 9.62
C GLY A 56 2.63 -5.23 9.29
N LEU A 57 2.59 -4.09 9.99
CA LEU A 57 3.52 -2.96 9.84
C LEU A 57 4.82 -3.16 10.63
N ASP A 58 4.92 -4.25 11.40
CA ASP A 58 6.05 -4.73 12.18
C ASP A 58 7.07 -5.54 11.35
N GLY A 59 6.66 -6.08 10.19
CA GLY A 59 7.53 -6.84 9.29
C GLY A 59 8.55 -5.99 8.52
N THR A 60 9.41 -6.64 7.74
CA THR A 60 10.38 -5.95 6.87
C THR A 60 9.69 -5.14 5.77
N VAL A 61 10.34 -4.09 5.25
CA VAL A 61 9.79 -3.25 4.16
C VAL A 61 9.41 -4.09 2.93
N VAL A 62 10.18 -5.15 2.66
CA VAL A 62 9.92 -6.07 1.56
C VAL A 62 8.65 -6.89 1.81
N GLU A 63 8.44 -7.42 3.01
CA GLU A 63 7.23 -8.16 3.37
C GLU A 63 5.99 -7.27 3.34
N GLN A 64 6.09 -6.02 3.82
CA GLN A 64 5.01 -5.03 3.75
C GLN A 64 4.66 -4.69 2.30
N TYR A 65 5.68 -4.49 1.46
CA TYR A 65 5.48 -4.22 0.04
C TYR A 65 4.84 -5.40 -0.70
N LEU A 66 5.28 -6.64 -0.45
CA LEU A 66 4.71 -7.83 -1.08
C LEU A 66 3.25 -8.04 -0.65
N ARG A 67 2.92 -7.82 0.63
CA ARG A 67 1.54 -7.83 1.13
C ARG A 67 0.68 -6.78 0.46
N TRP A 68 1.17 -5.56 0.30
CA TRP A 68 0.43 -4.50 -0.41
C TRP A 68 0.27 -4.80 -1.91
N LEU A 69 1.32 -5.31 -2.56
CA LEU A 69 1.34 -5.54 -4.01
C LEU A 69 0.46 -6.71 -4.43
N VAL A 70 0.62 -7.86 -3.78
CA VAL A 70 -0.05 -9.12 -4.13
C VAL A 70 -1.36 -9.30 -3.35
N GLY A 71 -1.48 -8.63 -2.20
CA GLY A 71 -2.50 -8.88 -1.20
C GLY A 71 -2.06 -9.90 -0.16
N ASP A 72 -2.84 -10.05 0.91
CA ASP A 72 -2.58 -11.07 1.92
C ASP A 72 -2.61 -12.47 1.27
N LEU A 73 -1.44 -13.10 1.19
CA LEU A 73 -1.26 -14.48 0.70
C LEU A 73 -1.65 -15.54 1.76
N TYR A 74 -1.97 -15.12 2.99
CA TYR A 74 -2.36 -16.02 4.06
C TYR A 74 -3.85 -16.42 3.96
N PRO A 75 -4.23 -17.64 4.40
CA PRO A 75 -5.63 -18.06 4.44
C PRO A 75 -6.43 -17.12 5.36
N GLY A 76 -7.33 -16.33 4.78
CA GLY A 76 -8.08 -15.26 5.49
C GLY A 76 -7.83 -13.84 4.98
N GLY A 77 -6.91 -13.66 4.02
CA GLY A 77 -6.64 -12.37 3.38
C GLY A 77 -7.85 -11.80 2.64
N SER A 78 -7.98 -10.48 2.65
CA SER A 78 -9.07 -9.73 1.98
C SER A 78 -9.10 -9.90 0.44
N GLY A 79 -8.15 -10.63 -0.15
CA GLY A 79 -8.04 -10.81 -1.61
C GLY A 79 -7.77 -9.52 -2.39
N SER A 80 -7.50 -8.43 -1.68
CA SER A 80 -7.21 -7.08 -2.15
C SER A 80 -5.70 -6.90 -2.29
N GLY A 81 -5.26 -6.26 -3.37
CA GLY A 81 -3.85 -5.99 -3.63
C GLY A 81 -3.71 -5.06 -4.82
N ALA A 82 -2.60 -4.32 -4.88
CA ALA A 82 -2.39 -3.29 -5.89
C ALA A 82 -2.43 -3.85 -7.33
N ILE A 83 -2.02 -5.11 -7.52
CA ILE A 83 -2.13 -5.81 -8.82
C ILE A 83 -3.58 -5.97 -9.29
N ARG A 84 -4.54 -6.08 -8.35
CA ARG A 84 -5.98 -6.16 -8.64
C ARG A 84 -6.64 -4.78 -8.72
N GLY A 85 -5.85 -3.71 -8.61
CA GLY A 85 -6.33 -2.33 -8.60
C GLY A 85 -6.94 -1.92 -7.26
N ASP A 86 -6.68 -2.65 -6.17
CA ASP A 86 -7.08 -2.28 -4.81
C ASP A 86 -5.85 -1.78 -4.04
N PHE A 87 -5.82 -0.49 -3.71
CA PHE A 87 -4.70 0.12 -3.00
C PHE A 87 -4.77 -0.03 -1.48
N GLY A 88 -5.79 -0.72 -0.95
CA GLY A 88 -5.97 -0.98 0.47
C GLY A 88 -6.68 0.15 1.23
N GLU A 89 -6.64 0.07 2.55
CA GLU A 89 -7.27 1.03 3.47
C GLU A 89 -6.41 2.28 3.68
N SER A 90 -7.07 3.42 3.89
CA SER A 90 -6.40 4.67 4.23
C SER A 90 -5.96 4.69 5.70
N PHE A 91 -4.67 4.89 5.94
CA PHE A 91 -4.14 5.08 7.30
C PHE A 91 -4.52 6.45 7.89
N ILE A 92 -4.84 7.43 7.05
CA ILE A 92 -5.18 8.79 7.49
C ILE A 92 -6.68 8.91 7.79
N GLN A 93 -7.51 8.27 6.97
CA GLN A 93 -8.97 8.26 7.13
C GLN A 93 -9.42 6.83 7.43
N GLN A 94 -9.57 6.54 8.72
CA GLN A 94 -10.00 5.22 9.19
C GLN A 94 -11.38 4.86 8.60
N GLY A 95 -11.49 3.67 7.99
CA GLY A 95 -12.74 3.14 7.45
C GLY A 95 -13.03 3.48 5.99
N PHE A 96 -12.07 4.04 5.26
CA PHE A 96 -12.18 4.30 3.83
C PHE A 96 -11.08 3.59 3.05
N SER A 97 -11.47 2.96 1.94
CA SER A 97 -10.50 2.44 0.98
C SER A 97 -9.84 3.59 0.21
N VAL A 98 -8.56 3.42 -0.11
CA VAL A 98 -7.82 4.38 -0.94
C VAL A 98 -8.49 4.54 -2.32
N ASN A 99 -9.09 3.49 -2.85
CA ASN A 99 -9.84 3.52 -4.10
C ASN A 99 -11.06 4.47 -4.03
N GLU A 100 -11.82 4.43 -2.94
CA GLU A 100 -12.95 5.34 -2.72
C GLU A 100 -12.48 6.78 -2.56
N LEU A 101 -11.36 7.02 -1.86
CA LEU A 101 -10.78 8.36 -1.73
C LEU A 101 -10.32 8.91 -3.07
N ILE A 102 -9.68 8.10 -3.91
CA ILE A 102 -9.27 8.52 -5.26
C ILE A 102 -10.50 8.83 -6.10
N ARG A 103 -11.50 7.93 -6.12
CA ARG A 103 -12.72 8.12 -6.93
C ARG A 103 -13.53 9.33 -6.48
N SER A 104 -13.69 9.52 -5.17
CA SER A 104 -14.40 10.68 -4.61
C SER A 104 -13.69 12.00 -4.94
N LYS A 105 -12.36 12.06 -4.81
CA LYS A 105 -11.60 13.28 -5.12
C LYS A 105 -11.53 13.58 -6.62
N MET A 106 -11.50 12.55 -7.48
CA MET A 106 -11.58 12.75 -8.93
C MET A 106 -12.93 13.33 -9.35
N ALA A 107 -14.04 12.90 -8.72
CA ALA A 107 -15.38 13.38 -9.05
C ALA A 107 -15.62 14.86 -8.66
N ILE A 108 -14.89 15.37 -7.67
CA ILE A 108 -15.02 16.76 -7.20
C ILE A 108 -14.13 17.71 -8.02
N SER A 109 -13.17 17.19 -8.78
CA SER A 109 -12.22 17.97 -9.58
C SER A 109 -12.63 18.15 -11.05
N ALA A 110 -13.85 17.72 -11.42
CA ALA A 110 -14.46 17.90 -12.73
C ALA A 110 -15.61 18.92 -12.65
#